data_AF-A0A3D0MHG0-F1
#
_entry.id   AF-A0A3D0MHG0-F1
#
_cell.length_a   1.000
_cell.length_b   1.000
_cell.length_c   1.000
_cell.angle_alpha   90.00
_cell.angle_beta   90.00
_cell.angle_gamma   90.00
#
_symmetry.space_group_name_H-M   'P 1'
#
loop_
_entity.id
_entity.type
_entity.pdbx_description
1 polymer ?
#
loop_
_entity_poly.entity_id
_entity_poly.type
_entity_poly.pdbx_seq_one_letter_code
_entity_poly.pdbx_strand_id
1 'polypeptide(L)'
;MLELIWLLPTFPLLGFLALVLTGGTLPKQIAGPIGAGSIGLSFAVAALIAMEFIGSGEDYFVYEAWTWMSVGSFSPGFTFY
;
A
#
# COMPACT_ATOMS: atom_id res chain seq x y z
N MET A 1 3.90 11.98 -7.24
CA MET A 1 4.10 10.74 -6.45
C MET A 1 2.86 10.34 -5.66
N LEU A 2 1.84 11.21 -5.54
CA LEU A 2 0.56 10.89 -4.88
C LEU A 2 -0.08 9.59 -5.38
N GLU A 3 0.01 9.29 -6.68
CA GLU A 3 -0.47 8.03 -7.26
C GLU A 3 0.24 6.77 -6.71
N LEU A 4 1.38 6.89 -6.01
CA LEU A 4 2.04 5.75 -5.36
C LEU A 4 1.31 5.28 -4.09
N ILE A 5 0.18 5.89 -3.72
CA ILE A 5 -0.62 5.55 -2.54
C ILE A 5 -1.03 4.06 -2.50
N TRP A 6 -1.19 3.40 -3.65
CA TRP A 6 -1.46 1.96 -3.72
C TRP A 6 -0.31 1.09 -3.16
N LEU A 7 0.91 1.61 -3.07
CA LEU A 7 2.04 0.89 -2.46
C LEU A 7 1.90 0.74 -0.95
N LEU A 8 1.15 1.63 -0.29
CA LEU A 8 0.95 1.61 1.17
C LEU A 8 0.40 0.27 1.67
N PRO A 9 -0.70 -0.28 1.12
CA PRO A 9 -1.15 -1.63 1.46
C PRO A 9 -0.39 -2.74 0.73
N THR A 10 0.29 -2.44 -0.37
CA THR A 10 1.00 -3.46 -1.17
C THR A 10 2.26 -3.96 -0.46
N PHE A 11 3.10 -3.11 0.12
CA PHE A 11 4.29 -3.60 0.83
C PHE A 11 3.96 -4.51 2.02
N PRO A 12 3.00 -4.17 2.91
CA PRO A 12 2.62 -5.04 4.02
C PRO A 12 2.01 -6.35 3.53
N LEU A 13 1.23 -6.31 2.43
CA LEU A 13 0.71 -7.52 1.80
C LEU A 13 1.85 -8.41 1.26
N LEU A 14 2.85 -7.84 0.59
CA LEU A 14 4.01 -8.59 0.11
C LEU A 14 4.83 -9.18 1.26
N GLY A 15 5.04 -8.41 2.34
CA GLY A 15 5.68 -8.89 3.56
C GLY A 15 4.91 -10.04 4.20
N PHE A 16 3.60 -9.90 4.32
CA PHE A 16 2.70 -10.94 4.80
C PHE A 16 2.78 -12.21 3.94
N LEU A 17 2.66 -12.09 2.62
CA LEU A 17 2.69 -13.22 1.70
C LEU A 17 4.04 -13.94 1.76
N ALA A 18 5.15 -13.20 1.81
CA ALA A 18 6.48 -13.78 1.97
C ALA A 18 6.61 -14.59 3.28
N LEU A 19 6.04 -14.11 4.38
CA LEU A 19 6.09 -14.79 5.67
C LEU A 19 5.13 -15.99 5.74
N VAL A 20 3.89 -15.83 5.27
CA VAL A 20 2.86 -16.89 5.37
C VAL A 20 3.10 -18.04 4.40
N LEU A 21 3.50 -17.75 3.16
CA LEU A 21 3.72 -18.79 2.14
C LEU A 21 4.92 -19.69 2.48
N THR A 22 5.84 -19.22 3.32
CA THR A 22 6.97 -20.03 3.80
C THR A 22 6.60 -20.91 4.99
N GLY A 23 5.37 -20.82 5.52
CA GLY A 23 4.89 -21.69 6.60
C GLY A 23 5.74 -21.63 7.87
N GLY A 24 6.42 -20.51 8.13
CA GLY A 24 7.29 -20.35 9.29
C GLY A 24 8.67 -21.01 9.17
N THR A 25 9.07 -21.46 7.98
CA THR A 25 10.40 -22.08 7.75
C THR A 25 11.56 -21.08 7.69
N LEU A 26 11.27 -19.77 7.58
CA LEU A 26 12.29 -18.73 7.52
C LEU A 26 13.02 -18.54 8.86
N PRO A 27 14.36 -18.46 8.86
CA PRO A 27 15.14 -18.05 10.03
C PRO A 27 14.71 -16.66 10.53
N LYS A 28 14.77 -16.44 11.85
CA LYS A 28 14.39 -15.17 12.49
C LYS A 28 15.15 -13.96 11.92
N GLN A 29 16.41 -14.17 11.55
CA GLN A 29 17.29 -13.19 10.94
C GLN A 29 16.79 -12.68 9.57
N ILE A 30 15.93 -13.45 8.90
CA ILE A 30 15.31 -13.08 7.62
C ILE A 30 13.87 -12.63 7.83
N ALA A 31 13.09 -13.38 8.64
CA ALA A 31 11.69 -13.08 8.89
C ALA A 31 11.48 -11.70 9.54
N GLY A 32 12.33 -11.33 10.51
CA GLY A 32 12.26 -10.03 11.19
C GLY A 32 12.41 -8.84 10.22
N PRO A 33 13.49 -8.77 9.44
CA PRO A 33 13.68 -7.73 8.43
C PRO A 33 12.59 -7.69 7.35
N ILE A 34 12.02 -8.82 6.92
CA ILE A 34 10.90 -8.82 5.97
C ILE A 34 9.68 -8.12 6.57
N GLY A 35 9.29 -8.51 7.79
CA GLY A 35 8.16 -7.90 8.49
C GLY A 35 8.39 -6.40 8.72
N ALA A 36 9.47 -6.03 9.40
CA ALA A 36 9.76 -4.63 9.72
C ALA A 36 10.04 -3.79 8.45
N GLY A 37 10.76 -4.35 7.48
CA GLY A 37 11.09 -3.69 6.22
C GLY A 37 9.87 -3.39 5.37
N SER A 38 8.89 -4.31 5.32
CA SER A 38 7.63 -4.05 4.59
C SER A 38 6.88 -2.84 5.14
N ILE A 39 6.77 -2.72 6.46
CA ILE A 39 6.15 -1.58 7.13
C ILE A 39 6.99 -0.31 6.97
N GLY A 40 8.31 -0.42 7.09
CA GLY A 40 9.24 0.70 6.90
C GLY A 40 9.19 1.29 5.49
N LEU A 41 9.06 0.44 4.46
CA LEU A 41 8.88 0.89 3.07
C LEU A 41 7.54 1.59 2.86
N SER A 42 6.44 1.06 3.42
CA SER A 42 5.15 1.76 3.41
C SER A 42 5.25 3.13 4.08
N PHE A 43 5.91 3.21 5.24
CA PHE A 43 6.10 4.47 5.94
C PHE A 43 6.92 5.47 5.11
N ALA A 44 8.02 5.02 4.50
CA ALA A 44 8.84 5.88 3.65
C ALA A 44 8.04 6.45 2.47
N VAL A 45 7.24 5.62 1.80
CA VAL A 45 6.34 6.08 0.73
C VAL A 45 5.26 7.02 1.25
N ALA A 46 4.65 6.72 2.41
CA ALA A 46 3.66 7.60 3.05
C ALA A 46 4.24 8.99 3.34
N ALA A 47 5.46 9.05 3.86
CA ALA A 47 6.13 10.32 4.15
C ALA A 47 6.40 11.13 2.88
N LEU A 48 6.83 10.48 1.80
CA LEU A 48 7.04 11.13 0.50
C LEU A 48 5.73 11.67 -0.10
N ILE A 49 4.66 10.87 -0.07
CA ILE A 49 3.32 11.27 -0.50
C ILE A 49 2.83 12.45 0.33
N ALA A 50 2.97 12.40 1.65
CA ALA A 50 2.52 13.47 2.54
C ALA A 50 3.25 14.79 2.29
N MET A 51 4.58 14.76 2.06
CA MET A 51 5.34 15.97 1.72
C MET A 51 4.87 16.59 0.41
N GLU A 52 4.62 15.78 -0.61
CA GLU A 52 4.08 16.26 -1.88
C GLU A 52 2.66 16.80 -1.75
N PHE A 53 1.79 16.10 -1.01
CA PHE A 53 0.40 16.51 -0.79
C PHE A 53 0.33 17.86 -0.08
N ILE A 54 1.08 18.02 1.02
CA ILE A 54 1.15 19.30 1.76
C ILE A 54 1.70 20.42 0.85
N GLY A 55 2.69 20.11 -0.01
CA GLY A 55 3.27 21.07 -0.94
C GLY A 55 2.37 21.43 -2.13
N SER A 56 1.36 20.60 -2.44
CA SER A 56 0.45 20.81 -3.57
C SER A 56 -0.59 21.90 -3.32
N GLY A 57 -0.97 22.12 -2.06
CA GLY A 57 -2.07 23.02 -1.70
C GLY A 57 -3.47 22.49 -2.02
N GLU A 58 -3.58 21.22 -2.43
CA GLU A 58 -4.86 20.54 -2.64
C GLU A 58 -5.55 20.23 -1.29
N ASP A 59 -6.88 20.33 -1.27
CA ASP A 59 -7.67 19.98 -0.07
C ASP A 59 -7.84 18.47 0.10
N TYR A 60 -7.84 17.73 -1.01
CA TYR A 60 -8.02 16.28 -1.02
C TYR A 60 -7.40 15.66 -2.29
N PHE A 61 -7.09 14.37 -2.23
CA PHE A 61 -6.58 13.61 -3.37
C PHE A 61 -7.34 12.29 -3.47
N VAL A 62 -7.92 12.01 -4.65
CA VAL A 62 -8.64 10.76 -4.89
C VAL A 62 -7.89 9.94 -5.94
N TYR A 63 -7.62 8.68 -5.62
CA TYR A 63 -7.01 7.73 -6.53
C TYR A 63 -7.89 6.49 -6.67
N GLU A 64 -8.55 6.34 -7.82
CA GLU A 64 -9.27 5.11 -8.17
C GLU A 64 -8.30 4.14 -8.85
N ALA A 65 -8.01 3.03 -8.16
CA ALA A 65 -7.06 2.04 -8.66
C ALA A 65 -7.68 1.18 -9.78
N TRP A 66 -8.90 0.70 -9.56
CA TRP A 66 -9.72 0.01 -10.57
C TRP A 66 -11.18 -0.06 -10.14
N THR A 67 -12.10 -0.31 -11.08
CA THR A 67 -13.50 -0.66 -10.78
C THR A 67 -13.58 -2.09 -10.24
N TRP A 68 -14.04 -2.27 -8.99
CA TRP A 68 -14.11 -3.57 -8.33
C TRP A 68 -15.07 -4.53 -9.03
N MET A 69 -16.28 -4.05 -9.33
CA MET A 69 -17.31 -4.80 -10.03
C MET A 69 -18.22 -3.85 -10.80
N SER A 70 -18.91 -4.35 -11.82
CA SER A 70 -19.89 -3.57 -12.57
C SER A 70 -21.14 -4.40 -12.84
N VAL A 71 -22.29 -3.95 -12.37
CA VAL A 71 -23.59 -4.61 -12.49
C VAL A 71 -24.67 -3.58 -12.79
N GLY A 72 -25.16 -3.55 -14.03
CA GLY A 72 -26.13 -2.53 -14.47
C GLY A 72 -25.54 -1.13 -14.36
N SER A 73 -26.17 -0.26 -13.56
CA SER A 73 -25.67 1.09 -13.27
C SER A 73 -24.77 1.18 -12.02
N PHE A 74 -24.47 0.05 -11.37
CA PHE A 74 -23.63 -0.01 -10.17
C PHE A 74 -22.21 -0.41 -10.53
N SER A 75 -21.25 0.51 -10.35
CA SER A 75 -19.83 0.30 -10.68
C SER A 75 -18.90 0.85 -9.58
N PRO A 76 -18.85 0.23 -8.38
CA PRO A 76 -17.97 0.69 -7.30
C PRO A 76 -16.48 0.50 -7.63
N GLY A 77 -15.64 1.47 -7.24
CA GLY A 77 -14.18 1.42 -7.38
C GLY A 77 -13.47 0.97 -6.11
N PHE A 78 -12.27 0.42 -6.27
CA PHE A 78 -11.24 0.40 -5.23
C PHE A 78 -10.54 1.75 -5.23
N THR A 79 -11.02 2.65 -4.38
CA THR A 79 -10.62 4.06 -4.37
C THR A 79 -9.97 4.42 -3.05
N PHE A 80 -8.85 5.15 -3.14
CA PHE A 80 -8.16 5.77 -2.02
C PHE A 80 -8.57 7.25 -1.96
N TYR A 81 -8.87 7.72 -0.75
CA TYR A 81 -9.34 9.08 -0.45
C TYR A 81 -8.42 9.74 0.57
#